data_AF-A0A9P5U0R7-F1
#
_entry.id   AF-A0A9P5U0R7-F1
#
_cell.length_a   1.000
_cell.length_b   1.000
_cell.length_c   1.000
_cell.angle_alpha   90.00
_cell.angle_beta   90.00
_cell.angle_gamma   90.00
#
_symmetry.space_group_name_H-M   'P 1'
#
loop_
_entity.id
_entity.type
_entity.pdbx_description
1 polymer ?
#
loop_
_entity_poly.entity_id
_entity_poly.type
_entity_poly.pdbx_seq_one_letter_code
_entity_poly.pdbx_strand_id
1 'polypeptide(L)'
;ERLSAETGCWLYLATAHPNAHSAFTNYTSQRLVQERSLTLLDDLHNTAHKMFHVLKVAHRSNAQELASDLHAATEQLAQSQSEATGMRAELDRLSKENQRKDELIRCLHDLQSGSTGSASN
;
A
#
# COMPACT_ATOMS: atom_id res chain seq x y z
N GLU A 1 -22.59 6.10 -34.12
CA GLU A 1 -23.24 6.03 -35.45
C GLU A 1 -22.45 6.72 -36.56
N ARG A 2 -22.01 7.97 -36.41
CA ARG A 2 -21.27 8.68 -37.48
C ARG A 2 -20.04 7.90 -37.99
N LEU A 3 -19.22 7.35 -37.09
CA LEU A 3 -18.05 6.55 -37.47
C LEU A 3 -18.42 5.29 -38.28
N SER A 4 -19.42 4.52 -37.84
CA SER A 4 -19.86 3.32 -38.56
C SER A 4 -20.51 3.63 -39.90
N ALA A 5 -21.19 4.78 -40.00
CA ALA A 5 -21.77 5.26 -41.25
C ALA A 5 -20.71 5.73 -42.25
N GLU A 6 -19.70 6.48 -41.78
CA GLU A 6 -18.62 7.02 -42.61
C GLU A 6 -17.64 5.93 -43.09
N THR A 7 -17.29 4.97 -42.22
CA THR A 7 -16.32 3.91 -42.58
C THR A 7 -16.98 2.67 -43.16
N GLY A 8 -18.29 2.54 -43.01
CA GLY A 8 -19.02 1.33 -43.35
C GLY A 8 -18.67 0.11 -42.47
N CYS A 9 -17.94 0.30 -41.38
CA CYS A 9 -17.57 -0.81 -40.48
C CYS A 9 -18.72 -1.19 -39.53
N TRP A 10 -18.76 -2.45 -39.14
CA TRP A 10 -19.51 -2.88 -37.96
C TRP A 10 -18.80 -2.46 -36.68
N LEU A 11 -19.56 -2.00 -35.70
CA LEU A 11 -19.01 -1.52 -34.44
C LEU A 11 -19.78 -2.14 -33.28
N TYR A 12 -19.03 -2.80 -32.40
CA TYR A 12 -19.48 -3.25 -31.10
C TYR A 12 -18.53 -2.68 -30.06
N LEU A 13 -19.06 -1.87 -29.15
CA LEU A 13 -18.32 -1.25 -28.07
C LEU A 13 -18.91 -1.75 -26.76
N ALA A 14 -18.07 -2.20 -25.85
CA ALA A 14 -18.50 -2.57 -24.51
C ALA A 14 -17.55 -1.93 -23.49
N THR A 15 -18.13 -1.34 -22.45
CA THR A 15 -17.41 -0.59 -21.43
C THR A 15 -17.93 -0.97 -20.05
N ALA A 16 -17.05 -1.34 -19.14
CA ALA A 16 -17.39 -1.58 -17.74
C ALA A 16 -16.67 -0.58 -16.85
N HIS A 17 -17.40 0.01 -15.91
CA HIS A 17 -16.80 0.77 -14.83
C HIS A 17 -16.53 -0.17 -13.64
N PRO A 18 -15.32 -0.16 -13.03
CA PRO A 18 -14.99 -1.08 -11.94
C PRO A 18 -15.98 -1.05 -10.77
N ASN A 19 -16.51 0.14 -10.47
CA ASN A 19 -17.45 0.37 -9.38
C ASN A 19 -18.93 0.35 -9.79
N ALA A 20 -19.24 0.08 -11.07
CA ALA A 20 -20.63 -0.01 -11.48
C ALA A 20 -21.28 -1.33 -11.01
N HIS A 21 -22.56 -1.22 -10.63
CA HIS A 21 -23.39 -2.37 -10.30
C HIS A 21 -23.73 -3.23 -11.53
N SER A 22 -23.79 -2.62 -12.72
CA SER A 22 -23.93 -3.37 -13.98
C SER A 22 -22.63 -4.08 -14.37
N ALA A 23 -22.77 -5.16 -15.15
CA ALA A 23 -21.62 -5.91 -15.66
C ALA A 23 -20.81 -5.05 -16.66
N PHE A 24 -21.49 -4.46 -17.63
CA PHE A 24 -20.96 -3.50 -18.61
C PHE A 24 -22.13 -2.78 -19.30
N THR A 25 -21.82 -1.70 -20.00
CA THR A 25 -22.70 -1.05 -20.98
C THR A 25 -22.15 -1.33 -22.36
N ASN A 26 -23.02 -1.59 -23.34
CA ASN A 26 -22.60 -1.78 -24.72
C ASN A 26 -23.34 -0.86 -25.68
N TYR A 27 -22.67 -0.63 -26.79
CA TYR A 27 -23.20 0.03 -27.97
C TYR A 27 -22.93 -0.85 -29.18
N THR A 28 -23.95 -1.01 -30.01
CA THR A 28 -23.89 -1.80 -31.24
C THR A 28 -24.35 -0.90 -32.38
N SER A 29 -23.58 -0.79 -33.45
CA SER A 29 -23.99 0.03 -34.60
C SER A 29 -25.23 -0.55 -35.28
N GLN A 30 -26.11 0.30 -35.80
CA GLN A 30 -27.30 -0.16 -36.54
C GLN A 30 -26.96 -1.13 -37.67
N ARG A 31 -25.86 -0.88 -38.38
CA ARG A 31 -25.40 -1.74 -39.47
C ARG A 31 -25.10 -3.17 -38.99
N LEU A 32 -24.47 -3.32 -37.83
CA LEU A 32 -24.22 -4.63 -37.23
C LEU A 32 -25.52 -5.32 -36.82
N VAL A 33 -26.52 -4.58 -36.32
CA VAL A 33 -27.84 -5.12 -35.97
C VAL A 33 -28.61 -5.58 -37.21
N GLN A 34 -28.52 -4.86 -38.32
CA GLN A 34 -29.32 -5.10 -39.52
C GLN A 34 -28.70 -6.15 -40.46
N GLU A 35 -27.37 -6.19 -40.57
CA GLU A 35 -26.67 -7.02 -41.58
C GLU A 35 -26.19 -8.37 -41.06
N ARG A 36 -26.23 -8.63 -39.75
CA ARG A 36 -25.67 -9.85 -39.15
C ARG A 36 -26.72 -10.67 -38.40
N SER A 37 -26.43 -11.96 -38.27
CA SER A 37 -27.22 -12.89 -37.46
C SER A 37 -27.20 -12.47 -35.99
N LEU A 38 -28.35 -12.57 -35.33
CA LEU A 38 -28.49 -12.40 -33.88
C LEU A 38 -27.48 -13.25 -33.10
N THR A 39 -27.13 -14.44 -33.62
CA THR A 39 -26.14 -15.34 -33.01
C THR A 39 -24.76 -14.69 -32.84
N LEU A 40 -24.30 -13.90 -33.82
CA LEU A 40 -23.00 -13.22 -33.73
C LEU A 40 -23.02 -12.14 -32.64
N LEU A 41 -24.16 -11.44 -32.51
CA LEU A 41 -24.31 -10.40 -31.51
C LEU A 41 -24.36 -11.00 -30.10
N ASP A 42 -25.05 -12.12 -29.94
CA ASP A 42 -25.09 -12.88 -28.69
C ASP A 42 -23.69 -13.38 -28.30
N ASP A 43 -22.91 -13.88 -29.26
CA ASP A 43 -21.54 -14.32 -29.01
C ASP A 43 -20.62 -13.16 -28.58
N LEU A 44 -20.73 -12.00 -29.24
CA LEU A 44 -20.01 -10.79 -28.85
C LEU A 44 -20.41 -10.33 -27.45
N HIS A 45 -21.70 -10.36 -27.14
CA HIS A 45 -22.21 -9.97 -25.83
C HIS A 45 -21.74 -10.91 -24.72
N ASN A 46 -21.83 -12.22 -24.95
CA ASN A 46 -21.37 -13.25 -24.03
C ASN A 46 -19.85 -13.18 -23.81
N THR A 47 -19.09 -12.90 -24.86
CA THR A 47 -17.64 -12.75 -24.79
C THR A 47 -17.26 -11.53 -23.95
N ALA A 48 -17.91 -10.38 -24.20
CA ALA A 48 -17.72 -9.17 -23.40
C ALA A 48 -18.08 -9.41 -21.93
N HIS A 49 -19.21 -10.09 -21.67
CA HIS A 49 -19.65 -10.42 -20.32
C HIS A 49 -18.60 -11.23 -19.56
N LYS A 50 -18.12 -12.34 -20.16
CA LYS A 50 -17.09 -13.20 -19.55
C LYS A 50 -15.81 -12.42 -19.28
N MET A 51 -15.36 -11.62 -20.25
CA MET A 51 -14.15 -10.81 -20.13
C MET A 51 -14.25 -9.82 -18.95
N PHE A 52 -15.33 -9.02 -18.89
CA PHE A 52 -15.51 -8.05 -17.81
C PHE A 52 -15.73 -8.71 -16.46
N HIS A 53 -16.40 -9.86 -16.41
CA HIS A 53 -16.55 -10.62 -15.17
C HIS A 53 -15.19 -11.06 -14.62
N VAL A 54 -14.36 -11.68 -15.46
CA VAL A 54 -13.00 -12.11 -15.07
C VAL A 54 -12.16 -10.92 -14.61
N LEU A 55 -12.19 -9.80 -15.35
CA LEU A 55 -11.47 -8.58 -14.97
C LEU A 55 -11.94 -8.02 -13.63
N LYS A 56 -13.25 -7.99 -13.36
CA LYS A 56 -13.80 -7.53 -12.07
C LYS A 56 -13.37 -8.42 -10.92
N VAL A 57 -13.38 -9.73 -11.10
CA VAL A 57 -12.93 -10.69 -10.08
C VAL A 57 -11.43 -10.51 -9.80
N ALA A 58 -10.60 -10.45 -10.84
CA ALA A 58 -9.17 -10.22 -10.70
C ALA A 58 -8.87 -8.89 -9.99
N HIS A 59 -9.55 -7.81 -10.37
CA HIS A 59 -9.41 -6.52 -9.71
C HIS A 59 -9.76 -6.58 -8.21
N ARG A 60 -10.83 -7.28 -7.84
CA ARG A 60 -11.20 -7.47 -6.42
C ARG A 60 -10.14 -8.27 -5.66
N SER A 61 -9.62 -9.33 -6.27
CA SER A 61 -8.54 -10.14 -5.68
C SER A 61 -7.30 -9.29 -5.42
N ASN A 62 -6.84 -8.53 -6.41
CA ASN A 62 -5.67 -7.65 -6.26
C ASN A 62 -5.90 -6.58 -5.19
N ALA A 63 -7.11 -6.02 -5.12
CA ALA A 63 -7.45 -5.03 -4.09
C ALA A 63 -7.43 -5.64 -2.67
N GLN A 64 -7.84 -6.90 -2.52
CA GLN A 64 -7.78 -7.62 -1.25
C GLN A 64 -6.34 -7.95 -0.83
N GLU A 65 -5.52 -8.41 -1.78
CA GLU A 65 -4.09 -8.68 -1.56
C GLU A 65 -3.37 -7.40 -1.11
N LEU A 66 -3.56 -6.30 -1.85
CA LEU A 66 -2.97 -5.02 -1.49
C LEU A 66 -3.43 -4.50 -0.12
N ALA A 67 -4.70 -4.72 0.24
CA ALA A 67 -5.21 -4.36 1.57
C ALA A 67 -4.56 -5.19 2.68
N SER A 68 -4.31 -6.48 2.44
CA SER A 68 -3.61 -7.37 3.37
C SER A 68 -2.16 -6.93 3.57
N ASP A 69 -1.45 -6.65 2.47
CA ASP A 69 -0.06 -6.19 2.51
C ASP A 69 0.07 -4.86 3.25
N LEU A 70 -0.85 -3.93 3.00
CA LEU A 70 -0.89 -2.64 3.68
C LEU A 70 -1.13 -2.81 5.18
N HIS A 71 -1.99 -3.75 5.58
CA HIS A 71 -2.22 -4.06 6.98
C HIS A 71 -0.95 -4.60 7.65
N ALA A 72 -0.32 -5.62 7.05
CA ALA A 72 0.91 -6.20 7.56
C ALA A 72 2.06 -5.17 7.66
N ALA A 73 2.22 -4.32 6.65
CA ALA A 73 3.21 -3.25 6.65
C ALA A 73 2.93 -2.22 7.75
N THR A 74 1.67 -1.90 8.01
CA THR A 74 1.27 -0.98 9.09
C THR A 74 1.57 -1.55 10.46
N GLU A 75 1.33 -2.84 10.67
CA GLU A 75 1.67 -3.53 11.93
C GLU A 75 3.19 -3.57 12.17
N GLN A 76 3.97 -3.90 11.14
CA GLN A 76 5.44 -3.87 11.23
C GLN A 76 5.97 -2.46 11.53
N LEU A 77 5.36 -1.43 10.92
CA LEU A 77 5.71 -0.05 11.22
C LEU A 77 5.39 0.30 12.68
N ALA A 78 4.22 -0.08 13.20
CA ALA A 78 3.85 0.16 14.58
C ALA A 78 4.81 -0.56 15.57
N GLN A 79 5.16 -1.81 15.26
CA GLN A 79 6.11 -2.58 16.06
C GLN A 79 7.50 -1.93 16.07
N SER A 80 8.05 -1.59 14.90
CA SER A 80 9.37 -0.96 14.80
C SER A 80 9.42 0.40 15.49
N GLN A 81 8.33 1.17 15.45
CA GLN A 81 8.21 2.42 16.20
C GLN A 81 8.22 2.17 17.71
N SER A 82 7.47 1.17 18.19
CA SER A 82 7.48 0.80 19.61
C SER A 82 8.89 0.38 20.06
N GLU A 83 9.56 -0.49 19.31
CA GLU A 83 10.93 -0.92 19.59
C GLU A 83 11.91 0.27 19.58
N ALA A 84 11.81 1.17 18.61
CA ALA A 84 12.65 2.37 18.56
C ALA A 84 12.42 3.29 19.76
N THR A 85 11.17 3.44 20.22
CA THR A 85 10.89 4.23 21.44
C THR A 85 11.46 3.56 22.69
N GLY A 86 11.35 2.23 22.80
CA GLY A 86 11.95 1.46 23.90
C GLY A 86 13.48 1.57 23.91
N MET A 87 14.13 1.40 22.77
CA MET A 87 15.58 1.56 22.65
C MET A 87 16.05 2.97 22.99
N ARG A 88 15.30 4.01 22.59
CA ARG A 88 15.61 5.41 22.96
C ARG A 88 15.50 5.63 24.47
N ALA A 89 14.46 5.10 25.11
CA ALA A 89 14.29 5.22 26.56
C ALA A 89 15.43 4.52 27.32
N GLU A 90 15.87 3.36 26.85
CA GLU A 90 16.98 2.64 27.46
C GLU A 90 18.33 3.36 27.25
N LEU A 91 18.54 3.94 26.06
CA LEU A 91 19.73 4.75 25.78
C LEU A 91 19.79 5.98 26.70
N ASP A 92 18.66 6.65 26.93
CA ASP A 92 18.56 7.76 27.88
C ASP A 92 18.84 7.32 29.33
N ARG A 93 18.35 6.12 29.71
CA ARG A 93 18.59 5.54 31.04
C ARG A 93 20.08 5.28 31.26
N LEU A 94 20.72 4.57 30.32
CA LEU A 94 22.13 4.22 30.39
C LEU A 94 23.03 5.47 30.32
N SER A 95 22.66 6.47 29.52
CA SER A 95 23.37 7.74 29.44
C SER A 95 23.40 8.45 30.80
N LYS A 96 22.25 8.53 31.50
CA LYS A 96 22.18 9.11 32.86
C LYS A 96 22.99 8.31 33.88
N GLU A 97 23.01 6.99 33.78
CA GLU A 97 23.78 6.14 34.67
C GLU A 97 25.29 6.34 34.47
N ASN A 98 25.76 6.41 33.22
CA ASN A 98 27.15 6.71 32.91
C ASN A 98 27.55 8.10 33.41
N GLN A 99 26.71 9.12 33.19
CA GLN A 99 26.98 10.45 33.70
C GLN A 99 27.17 10.46 35.23
N ARG A 100 26.30 9.77 35.97
CA ARG A 100 26.43 9.65 37.44
C ARG A 100 27.74 8.95 37.85
N LYS A 101 28.14 7.91 37.13
CA LYS A 101 29.39 7.19 37.39
C LYS A 101 30.60 8.09 37.13
N ASP A 102 30.60 8.84 36.03
CA ASP A 102 31.66 9.79 35.69
C ASP A 102 31.79 10.90 36.74
N GLU A 103 30.66 11.42 37.23
CA GLU A 103 30.63 12.40 38.32
C GLU A 103 31.23 11.83 39.62
N LEU A 104 30.92 10.58 39.98
CA LEU A 104 31.47 9.93 41.16
C LEU A 104 32.98 9.69 41.03
N ILE A 105 33.44 9.22 39.87
CA ILE A 105 34.87 9.02 39.59
C ILE A 105 35.62 10.34 39.75
N ARG A 106 35.08 11.44 39.22
CA ARG A 106 35.66 12.77 39.37
C ARG A 106 35.78 13.17 40.85
N CYS A 107 34.71 13.03 41.63
CA CYS A 107 34.74 13.35 43.06
C CYS A 107 35.77 12.51 43.83
N LEU A 108 35.90 11.21 43.51
CA LEU A 108 36.92 10.35 44.13
C LEU A 108 38.34 10.78 43.77
N HIS A 109 38.58 11.17 42.51
CA HIS A 109 39.86 11.69 42.06
C HIS A 109 40.24 12.98 42.79
N ASP A 110 39.28 13.89 42.99
CA ASP A 110 39.48 15.15 43.72
C ASP A 110 39.79 14.91 45.22
N LEU A 111 39.14 13.92 45.85
CA LEU A 111 39.43 13.52 47.23
C LEU A 111 40.83 12.89 47.38
N GLN A 112 41.26 12.08 46.41
CA GLN A 112 42.58 11.45 46.43
C GLN A 112 43.70 12.48 46.21
N SER A 113 43.49 13.47 45.33
CA SER A 113 44.45 14.55 45.08
C SER A 113 44.50 15.60 46.21
N GLY A 114 43.44 15.75 47.01
CA GLY A 114 43.46 16.54 48.25
C GLY A 114 44.15 15.85 49.43
N SER A 115 44.12 14.51 49.50
CA SER A 115 44.73 13.72 50.59
C SER A 115 46.27 13.66 50.48
N THR A 116 46.83 13.65 49.27
CA THR A 116 48.28 13.65 49.05
C THR A 116 48.95 15.01 49.30
N GLY A 117 48.18 16.11 49.36
CA GLY A 117 48.69 17.46 49.64
C GLY A 117 48.80 17.83 51.13
N SER A 118 48.30 17.00 52.06
CA SER A 118 48.28 17.31 53.50
C SER A 118 49.30 16.52 54.34
N ALA A 119 50.11 15.65 53.72
CA ALA A 119 51.14 14.86 54.40
C ALA A 119 52.56 15.47 54.32
N SER A 120 52.68 16.77 54.10
CA SER A 120 53.96 17.49 54.13
C SER A 120 53.81 18.80 54.90
N ASN A 121 53.95 18.71 56.21
CA ASN A 121 54.40 19.78 57.11
C ASN A 121 55.09 19.15 58.31
#